data_AF-A0A0K0FNB4-F1
#
_entry.id   AF-A0A0K0FNB4-F1
#
_cell.length_a   1.000
_cell.length_b   1.000
_cell.length_c   1.000
_cell.angle_alpha   90.00
_cell.angle_beta   90.00
_cell.angle_gamma   90.00
#
_symmetry.space_group_name_H-M   'P 1'
#
loop_
_entity.id
_entity.type
_entity.pdbx_description
1 polymer ?
#
loop_
_entity_poly.entity_id
_entity_poly.type
_entity_poly.pdbx_seq_one_letter_code
_entity_poly.pdbx_strand_id
1 'polypeptide(L)'
;MRHSGFSALNKKICEKSISNKLNIHSNLSTDQYASSVSDETEKRSLIRQLFKLYKNHSMKVDYSNVLDLSVSNIDEKIYCNPIAKNNEYEKYIEYLDLTDNSNWTCTTMNRRPGFFLIRGLFSKKNQVKWLSKCLLEYPENGAMTNLNCNGQQIYSDVFANYGKKLRWVTKGYDYNWTTKEYPKQQTSDFPKEFSLIFELVCLVLNLEESKADTAIINYYPRKANLSVHTDHSERRFDKPLVSLSFGQSAVFLLGGKSEEDNVDSILLNSGDIMVMHGEQRLAYHAVPRIINTTKFESKELNEFPHSVLEYSNNNRVNITIRQCE
;
A
#
# COMPACT_ATOMS: atom_id res chain seq x y z
N MET A 1 34.92 -9.76 -6.92
CA MET A 1 35.40 -8.35 -6.91
C MET A 1 34.49 -7.57 -7.85
N ARG A 2 33.60 -6.64 -7.48
CA ARG A 2 33.53 -5.68 -6.37
C ARG A 2 32.12 -5.74 -5.73
N HIS A 3 32.08 -5.99 -4.43
CA HIS A 3 30.94 -5.67 -3.54
C HIS A 3 31.33 -4.44 -2.72
N SER A 4 30.39 -3.52 -2.50
CA SER A 4 30.21 -2.70 -1.28
C SER A 4 29.68 -1.29 -1.60
N GLY A 5 28.46 -1.01 -1.14
CA GLY A 5 27.87 0.34 -1.13
C GLY A 5 26.90 0.60 0.02
N PHE A 6 26.61 -0.40 0.87
CA PHE A 6 25.63 -0.26 1.95
C PHE A 6 26.05 -0.86 3.31
N SER A 7 27.31 -1.32 3.48
CA SER A 7 27.74 -1.95 4.75
C SER A 7 28.52 -1.05 5.72
N ALA A 8 28.54 0.27 5.51
CA ALA A 8 29.37 1.19 6.31
C ALA A 8 28.60 2.00 7.37
N LEU A 9 27.32 1.72 7.64
CA LEU A 9 26.53 2.45 8.64
C LEU A 9 26.30 1.71 9.98
N ASN A 10 26.68 0.44 10.11
CA ASN A 10 26.31 -0.41 11.25
C ASN A 10 27.43 -0.65 12.29
N LYS A 11 28.31 0.31 12.56
CA LYS A 11 29.37 0.05 13.57
C LYS A 11 29.77 1.17 14.52
N LYS A 12 28.97 2.22 14.67
CA LYS A 12 29.11 3.16 15.79
C LYS A 12 27.74 3.57 16.28
N ILE A 13 27.39 3.02 17.45
CA ILE A 13 26.56 3.54 18.56
C ILE A 13 26.04 2.29 19.28
N CYS A 14 26.97 1.57 19.90
CA CYS A 14 26.70 0.92 21.18
C CYS A 14 27.05 1.99 22.22
N GLU A 15 26.22 2.15 23.25
CA GLU A 15 26.26 3.21 24.28
C GLU A 15 25.51 4.51 23.94
N LYS A 16 24.19 4.50 24.16
CA LYS A 16 23.47 5.50 24.99
C LYS A 16 21.97 5.15 25.06
N SER A 17 21.62 4.29 25.99
CA SER A 17 20.24 4.12 26.45
C SER A 17 19.93 5.15 27.55
N ILE A 18 19.53 6.37 27.21
CA ILE A 18 18.95 7.30 28.21
C ILE A 18 17.87 8.18 27.56
N SER A 19 16.62 7.94 27.97
CA SER A 19 15.42 8.81 27.93
C SER A 19 15.17 9.70 26.69
N ASN A 20 14.18 9.32 25.88
CA ASN A 20 13.54 10.25 24.94
C ASN A 20 12.67 11.26 25.70
N LYS A 21 13.21 12.44 25.99
CA LYS A 21 12.46 13.70 26.11
C LYS A 21 12.84 14.58 24.92
N LEU A 22 11.97 14.66 23.92
CA LEU A 22 12.10 15.64 22.85
C LEU A 22 11.74 17.01 23.42
N ASN A 23 12.76 17.82 23.66
CA ASN A 23 12.64 19.24 23.99
C ASN A 23 12.70 20.02 22.67
N ILE A 24 11.54 20.28 22.05
CA ILE A 24 11.44 21.12 20.86
C ILE A 24 11.00 22.51 21.30
N HIS A 25 11.91 23.29 21.88
CA HIS A 25 11.77 24.74 22.02
C HIS A 25 13.16 25.35 22.22
N SER A 26 13.80 25.76 21.13
CA SER A 26 14.68 26.93 21.05
C SER A 26 15.47 26.88 19.74
N ASN A 27 15.03 27.63 18.74
CA ASN A 27 15.88 28.33 17.76
C ASN A 27 14.96 29.02 16.74
N LEU A 28 14.33 30.11 17.18
CA LEU A 28 13.75 31.12 16.30
C LEU A 28 14.33 32.45 16.75
N SER A 29 15.23 32.98 15.92
CA SER A 29 15.73 34.35 16.00
C SER A 29 14.57 35.33 15.78
N THR A 30 14.55 36.37 16.62
CA THR A 30 13.61 37.49 16.61
C THR A 30 13.60 38.23 15.28
N ASP A 31 12.45 38.27 14.62
CA ASP A 31 12.12 39.31 13.63
C ASP A 31 10.80 39.98 14.02
N GLN A 32 10.89 41.30 14.23
CA GLN A 32 9.83 42.19 14.67
C GLN A 32 9.04 42.69 13.45
N TYR A 33 8.02 41.97 13.01
CA TYR A 33 6.88 42.53 12.27
C TYR A 33 5.63 41.70 12.59
N ALA A 34 4.94 42.09 13.64
CA ALA A 34 3.66 41.52 14.03
C ALA A 34 2.54 42.11 13.16
N SER A 35 1.95 41.28 12.30
CA SER A 35 0.56 41.44 11.85
C SER A 35 -0.07 40.06 11.62
N SER A 36 -0.90 39.66 12.57
CA SER A 36 -1.98 38.67 12.50
C SER A 36 -1.80 37.48 11.54
N VAL A 37 -1.02 36.48 11.97
CA VAL A 37 -1.26 35.09 11.55
C VAL A 37 -1.94 34.41 12.73
N SER A 38 -3.25 34.20 12.58
CA SER A 38 -4.09 33.47 13.51
C SER A 38 -3.54 32.07 13.80
N ASP A 39 -3.28 31.76 15.06
CA ASP A 39 -3.59 30.58 15.89
C ASP A 39 -4.02 29.20 15.28
N GLU A 40 -3.85 28.91 14.00
CA GLU A 40 -4.35 27.66 13.36
C GLU A 40 -3.42 26.44 13.49
N THR A 41 -2.27 26.57 14.13
CA THR A 41 -1.33 25.45 14.35
C THR A 41 -1.60 24.66 15.64
N GLU A 42 -2.55 25.08 16.47
CA GLU A 42 -2.97 24.29 17.64
C GLU A 42 -3.87 23.10 17.25
N LYS A 43 -3.36 21.90 17.57
CA LYS A 43 -4.03 20.57 17.64
C LYS A 43 -4.46 19.87 16.35
N ARG A 44 -3.54 19.61 15.42
CA ARG A 44 -3.73 18.50 14.46
C ARG A 44 -3.23 17.19 15.07
N SER A 45 -3.96 16.10 14.91
CA SER A 45 -3.53 14.75 15.31
C SER A 45 -2.19 14.36 14.69
N LEU A 46 -1.43 13.44 15.32
CA LEU A 46 -0.10 13.04 14.85
C LEU A 46 -0.13 12.52 13.40
N ILE A 47 -1.14 11.73 13.04
CA ILE A 47 -1.26 11.18 11.68
C ILE A 47 -1.45 12.29 10.63
N ARG A 48 -2.18 13.36 10.96
CA ARG A 48 -2.36 14.52 10.07
C ARG A 48 -1.10 15.37 9.97
N GLN A 49 -0.33 15.49 11.06
CA GLN A 49 0.97 16.16 11.04
C GLN A 49 1.96 15.41 10.14
N LEU A 50 2.11 14.10 10.33
CA LEU A 50 2.96 13.23 9.50
C LEU A 50 2.51 13.21 8.04
N PHE A 51 1.20 13.19 7.79
CA PHE A 51 0.67 13.27 6.43
C PHE A 51 1.12 14.56 5.74
N LYS A 52 1.00 15.72 6.41
CA LYS A 52 1.45 17.01 5.87
C LYS A 52 2.96 17.03 5.63
N LEU A 53 3.75 16.45 6.54
CA LEU A 53 5.20 16.35 6.43
C LEU A 53 5.62 15.56 5.18
N TYR A 54 5.15 14.31 5.03
CA TYR A 54 5.56 13.44 3.93
C TYR A 54 4.96 13.83 2.57
N LYS A 55 3.76 14.43 2.57
CA LYS A 55 3.11 14.94 1.35
C LYS A 55 3.88 16.11 0.74
N ASN A 56 4.71 16.81 1.51
CA ASN A 56 5.43 17.97 0.99
C ASN A 56 6.52 17.55 -0.01
N HIS A 57 6.37 17.96 -1.27
CA HIS A 57 7.33 17.70 -2.34
C HIS A 57 8.44 18.74 -2.48
N SER A 58 8.31 19.92 -1.86
CA SER A 58 9.34 20.98 -1.95
C SER A 58 10.49 20.79 -0.96
N MET A 59 10.27 20.01 0.10
CA MET A 59 11.27 19.74 1.14
C MET A 59 11.95 18.40 0.92
N LYS A 60 13.24 18.33 1.25
CA LYS A 60 13.93 17.06 1.43
C LYS A 60 13.44 16.46 2.74
N VAL A 61 12.54 15.49 2.64
CA VAL A 61 11.98 14.80 3.81
C VAL A 61 12.97 13.76 4.32
N ASP A 62 13.12 13.69 5.64
CA ASP A 62 13.85 12.61 6.31
C ASP A 62 12.96 11.36 6.41
N TYR A 63 13.49 10.23 5.95
CA TYR A 63 12.81 8.93 6.00
C TYR A 63 13.41 7.99 7.06
N SER A 64 14.30 8.48 7.92
CA SER A 64 14.93 7.70 9.00
C SER A 64 13.93 6.99 9.92
N ASN A 65 12.76 7.61 10.13
CA ASN A 65 11.67 7.05 10.95
C ASN A 65 10.63 6.26 10.14
N VAL A 66 10.84 6.05 8.84
CA VAL A 66 9.99 5.17 8.03
C VAL A 66 10.51 3.76 8.15
N LEU A 67 9.68 2.88 8.72
CA LEU A 67 10.00 1.49 8.97
C LEU A 67 10.09 0.72 7.66
N ASP A 68 11.26 0.17 7.37
CA ASP A 68 11.38 -0.92 6.40
C ASP A 68 11.21 -2.26 7.12
N LEU A 69 10.03 -2.84 6.95
CA LEU A 69 9.64 -4.11 7.56
C LEU A 69 10.25 -5.33 6.85
N SER A 70 11.37 -5.16 6.13
CA SER A 70 12.03 -6.22 5.35
C SER A 70 12.92 -7.09 6.24
N VAL A 71 13.26 -6.56 7.41
CA VAL A 71 14.09 -7.19 8.42
C VAL A 71 13.43 -7.06 9.79
N SER A 72 13.73 -7.99 10.69
CA SER A 72 13.30 -7.91 12.08
C SER A 72 13.98 -6.74 12.80
N ASN A 73 13.25 -6.09 13.70
CA ASN A 73 13.77 -5.13 14.66
C ASN A 73 13.25 -5.53 16.04
N ILE A 74 14.11 -6.20 16.82
CA ILE A 74 13.73 -6.80 18.11
C ILE A 74 13.40 -5.73 19.14
N ASP A 75 14.13 -4.60 19.12
CA ASP A 75 13.93 -3.49 20.06
C ASP A 75 12.55 -2.84 19.84
N GLU A 76 12.11 -2.76 18.59
CA GLU A 76 10.77 -2.28 18.23
C GLU A 76 9.69 -3.38 18.22
N LYS A 77 10.07 -4.62 18.56
CA LYS A 77 9.19 -5.80 18.55
C LYS A 77 8.52 -6.03 17.18
N ILE A 78 9.33 -5.93 16.13
CA ILE A 78 8.99 -6.20 14.74
C ILE A 78 9.68 -7.50 14.33
N TYR A 79 8.91 -8.46 13.83
CA TYR A 79 9.41 -9.80 13.51
C TYR A 79 9.11 -10.16 12.06
N CYS A 80 10.14 -10.19 11.21
CA CYS A 80 10.08 -10.69 9.84
C CYS A 80 10.47 -12.16 9.84
N ASN A 81 9.48 -13.05 9.69
CA ASN A 81 9.68 -14.49 9.76
C ASN A 81 9.48 -15.13 8.38
N PRO A 82 10.23 -16.19 8.03
CA PRO A 82 9.94 -16.97 6.84
C PRO A 82 8.56 -17.63 6.94
N ILE A 83 7.82 -17.67 5.83
CA ILE A 83 6.56 -18.41 5.74
C ILE A 83 6.90 -19.90 5.57
N ALA A 84 6.34 -20.74 6.42
CA ALA A 84 6.58 -22.18 6.38
C ALA A 84 6.09 -22.79 5.06
N LYS A 85 6.80 -23.82 4.58
CA LYS A 85 6.38 -24.54 3.39
C LYS A 85 5.07 -25.29 3.65
N ASN A 86 4.13 -25.17 2.71
CA ASN A 86 2.89 -25.94 2.70
C ASN A 86 2.58 -26.35 1.26
N ASN A 87 2.28 -27.63 1.04
CA ASN A 87 1.91 -28.17 -0.28
C ASN A 87 0.58 -27.59 -0.79
N GLU A 88 -0.29 -27.13 0.10
CA GLU A 88 -1.55 -26.47 -0.27
C GLU A 88 -1.33 -25.18 -1.07
N TYR A 89 -0.13 -24.59 -1.02
CA TYR A 89 0.21 -23.39 -1.79
C TYR A 89 0.42 -23.67 -3.27
N GLU A 90 0.72 -24.91 -3.67
CA GLU A 90 1.16 -25.26 -5.02
C GLU A 90 0.14 -24.84 -6.09
N LYS A 91 -1.15 -25.08 -5.85
CA LYS A 91 -2.24 -24.65 -6.76
C LYS A 91 -2.29 -23.14 -6.96
N TYR A 92 -1.96 -22.37 -5.94
CA TYR A 92 -1.94 -20.90 -6.00
C TYR A 92 -0.69 -20.40 -6.70
N ILE A 93 0.47 -20.99 -6.38
CA ILE A 93 1.76 -20.68 -7.00
C ILE A 93 1.68 -20.88 -8.51
N GLU A 94 1.14 -22.03 -8.95
CA GLU A 94 0.99 -22.36 -10.36
C GLU A 94 0.05 -21.39 -11.08
N TYR A 95 -1.17 -21.19 -10.54
CA TYR A 95 -2.18 -20.36 -11.20
C TYR A 95 -1.78 -18.88 -11.28
N LEU A 96 -1.23 -18.34 -10.19
CA LEU A 96 -0.89 -16.93 -10.07
C LEU A 96 0.53 -16.62 -10.58
N ASP A 97 1.29 -17.65 -10.96
CA ASP A 97 2.68 -17.53 -11.44
C ASP A 97 3.56 -16.83 -10.37
N LEU A 98 3.41 -17.29 -9.12
CA LEU A 98 4.18 -16.80 -7.98
C LEU A 98 5.57 -17.45 -7.94
N THR A 99 6.46 -16.86 -7.17
CA THR A 99 7.72 -17.52 -6.81
C THR A 99 7.45 -18.76 -5.96
N ASP A 100 8.41 -19.67 -5.90
CA ASP A 100 8.40 -20.68 -4.88
C ASP A 100 8.52 -20.02 -3.48
N ASN A 101 7.97 -20.69 -2.48
CA ASN A 101 7.87 -20.14 -1.13
C ASN A 101 9.18 -20.15 -0.33
N SER A 102 10.33 -20.44 -0.95
CA SER A 102 11.62 -20.46 -0.23
C SER A 102 12.02 -19.12 0.36
N ASN A 103 11.57 -18.01 -0.25
CA ASN A 103 11.92 -16.64 0.15
C ASN A 103 10.71 -15.83 0.61
N TRP A 104 9.59 -16.49 0.88
CA TRP A 104 8.39 -15.80 1.37
C TRP A 104 8.59 -15.43 2.83
N THR A 105 8.25 -14.21 3.19
CA THR A 105 8.29 -13.73 4.57
C THR A 105 7.00 -13.07 4.96
N CYS A 106 6.67 -13.12 6.25
CA CYS A 106 5.60 -12.38 6.88
C CYS A 106 6.16 -11.59 8.06
N THR A 107 5.98 -10.27 8.01
CA THR A 107 6.35 -9.36 9.10
C THR A 107 5.15 -9.01 9.95
N THR A 108 5.30 -9.12 11.27
CA THR A 108 4.33 -8.69 12.27
C THR A 108 4.92 -7.62 13.19
N MET A 109 4.06 -6.86 13.85
CA MET A 109 4.44 -5.82 14.80
C MET A 109 3.62 -5.99 16.08
N ASN A 110 4.26 -6.21 17.22
CA ASN A 110 3.53 -6.54 18.47
C ASN A 110 2.52 -5.48 18.89
N ARG A 111 2.80 -4.21 18.58
CA ARG A 111 1.93 -3.06 18.89
C ARG A 111 0.83 -2.83 17.84
N ARG A 112 0.76 -3.64 16.78
CA ARG A 112 -0.28 -3.63 15.74
C ARG A 112 -0.83 -5.05 15.50
N PRO A 113 -1.43 -5.69 16.52
CA PRO A 113 -2.01 -7.02 16.34
C PRO A 113 -3.08 -6.98 15.24
N GLY A 114 -2.93 -7.85 14.24
CA GLY A 114 -3.78 -7.88 13.04
C GLY A 114 -3.22 -7.13 11.83
N PHE A 115 -2.05 -6.49 11.93
CA PHE A 115 -1.29 -6.01 10.78
C PHE A 115 -0.26 -7.06 10.35
N PHE A 116 -0.19 -7.33 9.05
CA PHE A 116 0.80 -8.22 8.46
C PHE A 116 1.37 -7.59 7.19
N LEU A 117 2.66 -7.83 6.93
CA LEU A 117 3.29 -7.52 5.65
C LEU A 117 3.95 -8.76 5.08
N ILE A 118 3.41 -9.26 3.97
CA ILE A 118 3.88 -10.44 3.27
C ILE A 118 4.73 -10.02 2.07
N ARG A 119 5.87 -10.68 1.88
CA ARG A 119 6.84 -10.39 0.82
C ARG A 119 7.35 -11.65 0.16
N GLY A 120 7.94 -11.48 -1.03
CA GLY A 120 8.62 -12.54 -1.77
C GLY A 120 7.75 -13.28 -2.79
N LEU A 121 6.42 -13.12 -2.76
CA LEU A 121 5.48 -13.86 -3.61
C LEU A 121 5.63 -13.56 -5.10
N PHE A 122 5.94 -12.31 -5.45
CA PHE A 122 5.94 -11.87 -6.84
C PHE A 122 7.35 -11.67 -7.37
N SER A 123 7.71 -12.42 -8.43
CA SER A 123 8.90 -12.13 -9.24
C SER A 123 8.75 -10.78 -9.94
N LYS A 124 9.86 -10.14 -10.34
CA LYS A 124 9.77 -8.86 -11.10
C LYS A 124 8.93 -8.98 -12.36
N LYS A 125 9.04 -10.11 -13.08
CA LYS A 125 8.25 -10.39 -14.27
C LYS A 125 6.75 -10.47 -13.93
N ASN A 126 6.40 -11.21 -12.89
CA ASN A 126 5.02 -11.35 -12.46
C ASN A 126 4.45 -9.99 -11.96
N GLN A 127 5.23 -9.16 -11.26
CA GLN A 127 4.79 -7.80 -10.90
C GLN A 127 4.40 -6.96 -12.13
N VAL A 128 5.19 -7.01 -13.21
CA VAL A 128 4.85 -6.30 -14.47
C VAL A 128 3.62 -6.92 -15.15
N LYS A 129 3.44 -8.24 -15.07
CA LYS A 129 2.22 -8.92 -15.53
C LYS A 129 0.97 -8.38 -14.82
N TRP A 130 0.99 -8.29 -13.49
CA TRP A 130 -0.13 -7.71 -12.72
C TRP A 130 -0.36 -6.23 -13.05
N LEU A 131 0.72 -5.44 -13.18
CA LEU A 131 0.63 -4.05 -13.63
C LEU A 131 0.01 -3.95 -15.04
N SER A 132 0.39 -4.83 -15.96
CA SER A 132 -0.18 -4.90 -17.30
C SER A 132 -1.68 -5.14 -17.26
N LYS A 133 -2.17 -6.12 -16.47
CA LYS A 133 -3.62 -6.37 -16.31
C LYS A 133 -4.34 -5.17 -15.69
N CYS A 134 -3.72 -4.52 -14.69
CA CYS A 134 -4.27 -3.30 -14.10
C CYS A 134 -4.40 -2.15 -15.09
N LEU A 135 -3.53 -2.04 -16.08
CA LEU A 135 -3.58 -0.96 -17.06
C LEU A 135 -4.45 -1.32 -18.25
N LEU A 136 -4.34 -2.54 -18.77
CA LEU A 136 -4.88 -2.90 -20.09
C LEU A 136 -6.15 -3.75 -20.04
N GLU A 137 -6.49 -4.37 -18.92
CA GLU A 137 -7.58 -5.34 -18.84
C GLU A 137 -8.66 -4.92 -17.84
N TYR A 138 -8.28 -4.66 -16.59
CA TYR A 138 -9.27 -4.36 -15.55
C TYR A 138 -10.05 -3.06 -15.76
N PRO A 139 -9.51 -1.98 -16.38
CA PRO A 139 -10.29 -0.78 -16.68
C PRO A 139 -11.27 -0.93 -17.86
N GLU A 140 -11.17 -2.01 -18.64
CA GLU A 140 -11.95 -2.20 -19.86
C GLU A 140 -13.32 -2.83 -19.60
N ASN A 141 -14.09 -3.04 -20.68
CA ASN A 141 -15.35 -3.78 -20.70
C ASN A 141 -16.41 -3.20 -19.74
N GLY A 142 -16.49 -1.87 -19.67
CA GLY A 142 -17.48 -1.19 -18.85
C GLY A 142 -17.20 -1.20 -17.35
N ALA A 143 -15.98 -1.53 -16.93
CA ALA A 143 -15.59 -1.40 -15.52
C ALA A 143 -15.88 0.01 -14.99
N MET A 144 -16.31 0.08 -13.73
CA MET A 144 -16.53 1.36 -13.07
C MET A 144 -15.19 1.98 -12.72
N THR A 145 -14.99 3.23 -13.15
CA THR A 145 -13.75 4.01 -13.01
C THR A 145 -14.06 5.46 -12.65
N ASN A 146 -13.03 6.23 -12.31
CA ASN A 146 -13.18 7.67 -12.11
C ASN A 146 -13.56 8.45 -13.38
N LEU A 147 -13.50 7.83 -14.56
CA LEU A 147 -13.79 8.49 -15.83
C LEU A 147 -15.28 8.42 -16.17
N ASN A 148 -15.97 7.37 -15.73
CA ASN A 148 -17.39 7.12 -16.00
C ASN A 148 -18.27 7.12 -14.74
N CYS A 149 -17.73 7.43 -13.55
CA CYS A 149 -18.52 7.45 -12.31
C CYS A 149 -19.72 8.42 -12.30
N ASN A 150 -19.73 9.42 -13.19
CA ASN A 150 -20.79 10.42 -13.30
C ASN A 150 -21.67 10.25 -14.55
N GLY A 151 -21.51 9.19 -15.35
CA GLY A 151 -22.29 9.01 -16.58
C GLY A 151 -22.17 7.61 -17.20
N GLN A 152 -23.09 7.25 -18.08
CA GLN A 152 -23.14 5.91 -18.70
C GLN A 152 -22.10 5.69 -19.82
N GLN A 153 -21.07 6.53 -19.92
CA GLN A 153 -20.10 6.42 -21.01
C GLN A 153 -19.18 5.22 -20.78
N ILE A 154 -19.22 4.28 -21.72
CA ILE A 154 -18.27 3.17 -21.79
C ILE A 154 -17.09 3.63 -22.64
N TYR A 155 -15.90 3.54 -22.07
CA TYR A 155 -14.64 3.83 -22.76
C TYR A 155 -13.98 2.51 -23.19
N SER A 156 -13.23 2.57 -24.29
CA SER A 156 -12.33 1.51 -24.75
C SER A 156 -10.91 2.05 -24.88
N ASP A 157 -9.93 1.14 -24.84
CA ASP A 157 -8.51 1.48 -24.86
C ASP A 157 -8.20 2.52 -23.78
N VAL A 158 -8.76 2.30 -22.59
CA VAL A 158 -8.84 3.24 -21.48
C VAL A 158 -7.45 3.72 -21.11
N PHE A 159 -6.46 2.82 -21.04
CA PHE A 159 -5.10 3.22 -20.71
C PHE A 159 -4.42 4.02 -21.82
N ALA A 160 -4.59 3.63 -23.09
CA ALA A 160 -3.99 4.35 -24.21
C ALA A 160 -4.53 5.79 -24.29
N ASN A 161 -5.83 5.97 -24.09
CA ASN A 161 -6.52 7.26 -24.25
C ASN A 161 -6.54 8.10 -22.96
N TYR A 162 -6.63 7.45 -21.80
CA TYR A 162 -6.92 8.10 -20.51
C TYR A 162 -6.01 7.67 -19.36
N GLY A 163 -4.94 6.90 -19.61
CA GLY A 163 -4.06 6.38 -18.55
C GLY A 163 -3.48 7.45 -17.61
N LYS A 164 -3.21 8.67 -18.10
CA LYS A 164 -2.78 9.81 -17.25
C LYS A 164 -3.86 10.34 -16.32
N LYS A 165 -5.14 10.12 -16.65
CA LYS A 165 -6.33 10.57 -15.91
C LYS A 165 -6.97 9.46 -15.07
N LEU A 166 -6.63 8.19 -15.31
CA LEU A 166 -7.12 7.06 -14.53
C LEU A 166 -6.61 7.16 -13.07
N ARG A 167 -7.50 6.98 -12.11
CA ARG A 167 -7.24 7.10 -10.66
C ARG A 167 -7.72 5.91 -9.88
N TRP A 168 -8.86 5.34 -10.26
CA TRP A 168 -9.35 4.12 -9.66
C TRP A 168 -10.20 3.29 -10.63
N VAL A 169 -10.27 2.00 -10.36
CA VAL A 169 -11.16 1.01 -10.99
C VAL A 169 -11.75 0.14 -9.87
N THR A 170 -13.01 -0.23 -9.96
CA THR A 170 -13.63 -1.21 -9.05
C THR A 170 -13.97 -2.52 -9.77
N LYS A 171 -14.01 -3.62 -9.01
CA LYS A 171 -14.38 -4.97 -9.48
C LYS A 171 -15.24 -5.68 -8.45
N GLY A 172 -16.18 -6.51 -8.90
CA GLY A 172 -17.12 -7.20 -8.04
C GLY A 172 -18.27 -6.27 -7.64
N TYR A 173 -18.38 -5.96 -6.34
CA TYR A 173 -19.25 -4.88 -5.87
C TYR A 173 -18.59 -3.52 -6.12
N ASP A 174 -19.17 -2.70 -7.00
CA ASP A 174 -18.65 -1.37 -7.29
C ASP A 174 -19.00 -0.38 -6.17
N TYR A 175 -17.98 0.16 -5.52
CA TYR A 175 -18.14 1.14 -4.46
C TYR A 175 -18.68 2.48 -5.01
N ASN A 176 -19.77 2.97 -4.43
CA ASN A 176 -20.33 4.26 -4.81
C ASN A 176 -19.69 5.39 -3.99
N TRP A 177 -18.84 6.20 -4.62
CA TRP A 177 -18.15 7.31 -3.97
C TRP A 177 -19.07 8.43 -3.46
N THR A 178 -20.28 8.55 -4.02
CA THR A 178 -21.27 9.56 -3.62
C THR A 178 -22.04 9.12 -2.38
N THR A 179 -22.59 7.90 -2.40
CA THR A 179 -23.39 7.38 -1.26
C THR A 179 -22.51 6.75 -0.18
N LYS A 180 -21.25 6.41 -0.50
CA LYS A 180 -20.31 5.69 0.35
C LYS A 180 -20.79 4.29 0.75
N GLU A 181 -21.49 3.62 -0.15
CA GLU A 181 -22.06 2.30 0.07
C GLU A 181 -21.74 1.35 -1.08
N TYR A 182 -21.78 0.05 -0.78
CA TYR A 182 -21.80 -1.01 -1.79
C TYR A 182 -23.23 -1.37 -2.18
N PRO A 183 -23.47 -1.71 -3.47
CA PRO A 183 -24.78 -2.17 -3.93
C PRO A 183 -25.18 -3.50 -3.27
N LYS A 184 -26.47 -3.83 -3.34
CA LYS A 184 -27.01 -5.10 -2.80
C LYS A 184 -26.73 -6.32 -3.67
N GLN A 185 -26.31 -6.10 -4.91
CA GLN A 185 -25.99 -7.16 -5.86
C GLN A 185 -24.65 -6.82 -6.50
N GLN A 186 -23.89 -7.85 -6.84
CA GLN A 186 -22.60 -7.71 -7.50
C GLN A 186 -22.80 -7.07 -8.88
N THR A 187 -21.98 -6.07 -9.21
CA THR A 187 -22.18 -5.22 -10.39
C THR A 187 -21.23 -5.57 -11.54
N SER A 188 -20.16 -6.31 -11.27
CA SER A 188 -19.23 -6.81 -12.28
C SER A 188 -18.63 -8.15 -11.88
N ASP A 189 -18.09 -8.87 -12.86
CA ASP A 189 -17.30 -10.08 -12.59
C ASP A 189 -16.11 -9.77 -11.69
N PHE A 190 -15.88 -10.66 -10.72
CA PHE A 190 -14.75 -10.55 -9.81
C PHE A 190 -13.58 -11.41 -10.34
N PRO A 191 -12.40 -10.83 -10.63
CA PRO A 191 -11.28 -11.58 -11.19
C PRO A 191 -10.87 -12.76 -10.30
N LYS A 192 -10.76 -13.95 -10.89
CA LYS A 192 -10.43 -15.19 -10.16
C LYS A 192 -9.09 -15.10 -9.43
N GLU A 193 -8.11 -14.44 -10.02
CA GLU A 193 -6.81 -14.17 -9.41
C GLU A 193 -6.89 -13.32 -8.14
N PHE A 194 -7.90 -12.45 -8.00
CA PHE A 194 -8.11 -11.68 -6.77
C PHE A 194 -8.68 -12.57 -5.67
N SER A 195 -9.62 -13.47 -5.98
CA SER A 195 -10.09 -14.48 -5.01
C SER A 195 -8.94 -15.38 -4.58
N LEU A 196 -8.15 -15.90 -5.52
CA LEU A 196 -7.08 -16.85 -5.23
C LEU A 196 -5.95 -16.24 -4.41
N ILE A 197 -5.51 -15.00 -4.69
CA ILE A 197 -4.47 -14.37 -3.86
C ILE A 197 -5.00 -14.06 -2.46
N PHE A 198 -6.28 -13.69 -2.32
CA PHE A 198 -6.91 -13.45 -1.03
C PHE A 198 -7.03 -14.73 -0.19
N GLU A 199 -7.48 -15.82 -0.80
CA GLU A 199 -7.51 -17.15 -0.18
C GLU A 199 -6.12 -17.59 0.28
N LEU A 200 -5.10 -17.47 -0.59
CA LEU A 200 -3.72 -17.80 -0.24
C LEU A 200 -3.23 -16.98 0.96
N VAL A 201 -3.54 -15.69 1.01
CA VAL A 201 -3.17 -14.83 2.14
C VAL A 201 -3.86 -15.27 3.43
N CYS A 202 -5.15 -15.63 3.38
CA CYS A 202 -5.85 -16.17 4.55
C CYS A 202 -5.20 -17.47 5.03
N LEU A 203 -4.84 -18.36 4.11
CA LEU A 203 -4.18 -19.63 4.41
C LEU A 203 -2.78 -19.42 5.03
N VAL A 204 -1.95 -18.54 4.43
CA VAL A 204 -0.60 -18.19 4.94
C VAL A 204 -0.66 -17.63 6.36
N LEU A 205 -1.68 -16.84 6.66
CA LEU A 205 -1.87 -16.20 7.97
C LEU A 205 -2.70 -17.03 8.95
N ASN A 206 -3.16 -18.21 8.54
CA ASN A 206 -4.08 -19.06 9.30
C ASN A 206 -5.32 -18.29 9.80
N LEU A 207 -5.91 -17.48 8.93
CA LEU A 207 -7.15 -16.76 9.17
C LEU A 207 -8.35 -17.63 8.78
N GLU A 208 -9.52 -17.31 9.34
CA GLU A 208 -10.77 -17.99 8.96
C GLU A 208 -11.02 -17.91 7.45
N GLU A 209 -11.54 -18.99 6.89
CA GLU A 209 -11.91 -19.05 5.49
C GLU A 209 -12.88 -17.91 5.13
N SER A 210 -12.53 -17.22 4.04
CA SER A 210 -13.13 -15.95 3.65
C SER A 210 -13.09 -15.85 2.13
N LYS A 211 -14.09 -15.19 1.54
CA LYS A 211 -14.24 -15.11 0.09
C LYS A 211 -14.26 -13.65 -0.34
N ALA A 212 -13.23 -13.24 -1.07
CA ALA A 212 -13.21 -11.91 -1.66
C ALA A 212 -14.22 -11.80 -2.81
N ASP A 213 -14.92 -10.67 -2.84
CA ASP A 213 -15.98 -10.35 -3.80
C ASP A 213 -15.95 -8.86 -4.23
N THR A 214 -15.03 -8.06 -3.69
CA THR A 214 -14.85 -6.66 -4.08
C THR A 214 -13.37 -6.27 -4.08
N ALA A 215 -13.00 -5.44 -5.05
CA ALA A 215 -11.67 -4.84 -5.10
C ALA A 215 -11.71 -3.42 -5.64
N ILE A 216 -10.78 -2.60 -5.14
CA ILE A 216 -10.49 -1.26 -5.65
C ILE A 216 -9.04 -1.24 -6.10
N ILE A 217 -8.81 -0.95 -7.37
CA ILE A 217 -7.49 -0.70 -7.93
C ILE A 217 -7.27 0.81 -7.94
N ASN A 218 -6.23 1.29 -7.26
CA ASN A 218 -5.87 2.70 -7.17
C ASN A 218 -4.57 2.99 -7.94
N TYR A 219 -4.58 4.05 -8.73
CA TYR A 219 -3.48 4.47 -9.59
C TYR A 219 -2.88 5.77 -9.05
N TYR A 220 -1.61 5.72 -8.67
CA TYR A 220 -0.89 6.82 -8.02
C TYR A 220 0.24 7.34 -8.89
N PRO A 221 0.02 8.44 -9.62
CA PRO A 221 1.10 9.25 -10.14
C PRO A 221 2.03 9.76 -9.04
N ARG A 222 3.26 10.15 -9.39
CA ARG A 222 4.30 10.56 -8.43
C ARG A 222 3.86 11.58 -7.35
N LYS A 223 2.94 12.49 -7.67
CA LYS A 223 2.42 13.53 -6.75
C LYS A 223 1.07 13.16 -6.10
N ALA A 224 0.53 11.99 -6.41
CA ALA A 224 -0.71 11.51 -5.82
C ALA A 224 -0.48 11.15 -4.35
N ASN A 225 -1.56 11.25 -3.58
CA ASN A 225 -1.62 10.92 -2.17
C ASN A 225 -3.04 10.43 -1.85
N LEU A 226 -3.16 9.67 -0.77
CA LEU A 226 -4.44 9.26 -0.18
C LEU A 226 -4.51 9.82 1.23
N SER A 227 -5.48 10.71 1.47
CA SER A 227 -5.68 11.38 2.76
C SER A 227 -5.98 10.40 3.89
N VAL A 228 -5.87 10.88 5.13
CA VAL A 228 -6.25 10.13 6.34
C VAL A 228 -7.72 9.71 6.26
N HIS A 229 -7.98 8.41 6.36
CA HIS A 229 -9.32 7.79 6.30
C HIS A 229 -9.35 6.42 6.99
N THR A 230 -10.54 5.83 7.06
CA THR A 230 -10.83 4.46 7.49
C THR A 230 -11.78 3.80 6.49
N ASP A 231 -11.81 2.46 6.46
CA ASP A 231 -12.63 1.67 5.53
C ASP A 231 -13.82 1.03 6.25
N HIS A 232 -14.99 1.68 6.20
CA HIS A 232 -16.23 1.27 6.91
C HIS A 232 -17.40 0.91 5.99
N SER A 233 -17.14 0.72 4.70
CA SER A 233 -18.24 0.61 3.73
C SER A 233 -18.72 -0.84 3.54
N GLU A 234 -17.89 -1.83 3.86
CA GLU A 234 -18.23 -3.26 3.75
C GLU A 234 -19.24 -3.70 4.82
N ARG A 235 -19.97 -4.79 4.57
CA ARG A 235 -20.86 -5.38 5.60
C ARG A 235 -20.10 -6.30 6.56
N ARG A 236 -18.88 -6.70 6.18
CA ARG A 236 -18.03 -7.68 6.88
C ARG A 236 -16.69 -7.06 7.32
N PHE A 237 -16.65 -6.58 8.56
CA PHE A 237 -15.41 -6.07 9.19
C PHE A 237 -14.65 -7.16 9.95
N ASP A 238 -15.24 -8.34 10.12
CA ASP A 238 -14.57 -9.54 10.65
C ASP A 238 -13.55 -10.12 9.66
N LYS A 239 -13.62 -9.71 8.38
CA LYS A 239 -12.80 -10.25 7.30
C LYS A 239 -11.61 -9.34 6.95
N PRO A 240 -10.47 -9.92 6.53
CA PRO A 240 -9.26 -9.15 6.28
C PRO A 240 -9.43 -8.20 5.08
N LEU A 241 -8.71 -7.08 5.13
CA LEU A 241 -8.41 -6.25 3.98
C LEU A 241 -7.01 -6.63 3.48
N VAL A 242 -6.90 -7.02 2.21
CA VAL A 242 -5.63 -7.40 1.56
C VAL A 242 -5.26 -6.37 0.52
N SER A 243 -4.08 -5.76 0.63
CA SER A 243 -3.63 -4.66 -0.21
C SER A 243 -2.30 -5.00 -0.90
N LEU A 244 -2.34 -5.22 -2.21
CA LEU A 244 -1.19 -5.48 -3.07
C LEU A 244 -0.57 -4.16 -3.54
N SER A 245 0.76 -4.05 -3.54
CA SER A 245 1.48 -2.86 -4.03
C SER A 245 2.40 -3.20 -5.19
N PHE A 246 2.29 -2.48 -6.31
CA PHE A 246 3.15 -2.65 -7.48
C PHE A 246 3.66 -1.31 -8.01
N GLY A 247 4.85 -1.29 -8.60
CA GLY A 247 5.44 -0.08 -9.17
C GLY A 247 6.32 0.66 -8.16
N GLN A 248 6.17 1.98 -8.07
CA GLN A 248 6.96 2.78 -7.14
C GLN A 248 6.56 2.55 -5.68
N SER A 249 7.51 2.73 -4.77
CA SER A 249 7.25 2.55 -3.33
C SER A 249 6.40 3.67 -2.75
N ALA A 250 5.79 3.44 -1.60
CA ALA A 250 4.97 4.42 -0.90
C ALA A 250 5.33 4.48 0.59
N VAL A 251 5.24 5.68 1.16
CA VAL A 251 5.09 5.84 2.62
C VAL A 251 3.62 5.60 2.94
N PHE A 252 3.36 4.64 3.80
CA PHE A 252 2.06 4.33 4.37
C PHE A 252 2.04 4.75 5.83
N LEU A 253 1.00 5.46 6.25
CA LEU A 253 0.79 5.81 7.66
C LEU A 253 -0.27 4.89 8.23
N LEU A 254 0.05 4.19 9.32
CA LEU A 254 -0.87 3.35 10.08
C LEU A 254 -1.09 3.96 11.47
N GLY A 255 -2.27 4.52 11.69
CA GLY A 255 -2.77 4.99 12.99
C GLY A 255 -3.49 3.89 13.75
N GLY A 256 -4.32 4.27 14.72
CA GLY A 256 -5.20 3.36 15.47
C GLY A 256 -6.69 3.58 15.16
N LYS A 257 -7.57 3.26 16.11
CA LYS A 257 -9.03 3.45 15.99
C LYS A 257 -9.44 4.91 16.18
N SER A 258 -8.57 5.71 16.79
CA SER A 258 -8.67 7.17 16.88
C SER A 258 -7.51 7.81 16.11
N GLU A 259 -7.72 9.04 15.62
CA GLU A 259 -6.63 9.82 15.02
C GLU A 259 -5.54 10.20 16.02
N GLU A 260 -5.85 10.22 17.31
CA GLU A 260 -4.91 10.53 18.40
C GLU A 260 -4.04 9.34 18.82
N ASP A 261 -4.33 8.15 18.28
CA ASP A 261 -3.52 6.97 18.55
C ASP A 261 -2.12 7.10 17.91
N ASN A 262 -1.18 6.31 18.42
CA ASN A 262 0.16 6.23 17.85
C ASN A 262 0.12 5.95 16.34
N VAL A 263 1.14 6.41 15.62
CA VAL A 263 1.23 6.31 14.15
C VAL A 263 2.56 5.71 13.74
N ASP A 264 2.50 4.75 12.82
CA ASP A 264 3.67 4.19 12.17
C ASP A 264 3.77 4.64 10.74
N SER A 265 4.97 5.06 10.35
CA SER A 265 5.29 5.29 8.95
C SER A 265 5.98 4.02 8.43
N ILE A 266 5.38 3.38 7.44
CA ILE A 266 5.80 2.08 6.90
C ILE A 266 6.13 2.25 5.43
N LEU A 267 7.27 1.69 4.98
CA LEU A 267 7.62 1.64 3.57
C LEU A 267 6.94 0.44 2.91
N LEU A 268 6.09 0.71 1.92
CA LEU A 268 5.50 -0.30 1.04
C LEU A 268 6.23 -0.31 -0.31
N ASN A 269 6.87 -1.43 -0.64
CA ASN A 269 7.63 -1.64 -1.86
C ASN A 269 6.81 -2.38 -2.94
N SER A 270 7.36 -2.46 -4.15
CA SER A 270 6.76 -3.25 -5.23
C SER A 270 6.80 -4.75 -4.91
N GLY A 271 5.65 -5.41 -5.02
CA GLY A 271 5.45 -6.82 -4.65
C GLY A 271 5.02 -7.04 -3.20
N ASP A 272 4.90 -5.99 -2.39
CA ASP A 272 4.43 -6.12 -1.00
C ASP A 272 2.92 -6.39 -0.95
N ILE A 273 2.52 -7.29 -0.04
CA ILE A 273 1.13 -7.51 0.33
C ILE A 273 0.93 -7.08 1.79
N MET A 274 0.16 -6.04 2.00
CA MET A 274 -0.25 -5.58 3.32
C MET A 274 -1.60 -6.20 3.69
N VAL A 275 -1.75 -6.67 4.92
CA VAL A 275 -3.02 -7.18 5.43
C VAL A 275 -3.42 -6.42 6.70
N MET A 276 -4.66 -5.95 6.73
CA MET A 276 -5.28 -5.32 7.90
C MET A 276 -6.47 -6.17 8.33
N HIS A 277 -6.37 -6.79 9.50
CA HIS A 277 -7.35 -7.70 10.08
C HIS A 277 -7.55 -7.38 11.58
N GLY A 278 -8.63 -7.87 12.17
CA GLY A 278 -8.93 -7.70 13.59
C GLY A 278 -8.87 -6.24 14.02
N GLU A 279 -8.04 -5.93 15.01
CA GLU A 279 -7.94 -4.57 15.56
C GLU A 279 -7.46 -3.52 14.56
N GLN A 280 -6.75 -3.92 13.50
CA GLN A 280 -6.24 -2.99 12.49
C GLN A 280 -7.22 -2.78 11.33
N ARG A 281 -8.30 -3.59 11.23
CA ARG A 281 -9.21 -3.54 10.07
C ARG A 281 -9.86 -2.17 9.86
N LEU A 282 -10.08 -1.43 10.94
CA LEU A 282 -10.69 -0.09 10.96
C LEU A 282 -9.71 0.98 11.44
N ALA A 283 -8.40 0.74 11.36
CA ALA A 283 -7.40 1.71 11.75
C ALA A 283 -7.34 2.87 10.74
N TYR A 284 -7.17 4.09 11.26
CA TYR A 284 -6.90 5.27 10.45
C TYR A 284 -5.61 5.06 9.68
N HIS A 285 -5.62 5.37 8.39
CA HIS A 285 -4.44 5.21 7.55
C HIS A 285 -4.40 6.22 6.39
N ALA A 286 -3.22 6.37 5.81
CA ALA A 286 -2.98 7.30 4.70
C ALA A 286 -1.79 6.88 3.83
N VAL A 287 -1.74 7.41 2.60
CA VAL A 287 -0.57 7.32 1.72
C VAL A 287 -0.13 8.72 1.34
N PRO A 288 0.71 9.40 2.13
CA PRO A 288 1.13 10.77 1.85
C PRO A 288 2.10 10.90 0.67
N ARG A 289 2.88 9.85 0.35
CA ARG A 289 4.03 9.99 -0.55
C ARG A 289 4.31 8.74 -1.37
N ILE A 290 4.53 8.93 -2.67
CA ILE A 290 5.15 7.97 -3.57
C ILE A 290 6.64 8.29 -3.73
N ILE A 291 7.50 7.28 -3.62
CA ILE A 291 8.96 7.38 -3.70
C ILE A 291 9.46 6.58 -4.90
N ASN A 292 10.31 7.20 -5.72
CA ASN A 292 10.92 6.53 -6.86
C ASN A 292 12.08 5.65 -6.39
N THR A 293 11.89 4.34 -6.38
CA THR A 293 12.84 3.35 -5.85
C THR A 293 12.95 2.11 -6.74
N THR A 294 11.99 1.89 -7.63
CA THR A 294 11.86 0.63 -8.37
C THR A 294 12.11 0.86 -9.86
N LYS A 295 12.95 -0.01 -10.43
CA LYS A 295 13.27 -0.04 -11.86
C LYS A 295 12.96 -1.41 -12.46
N PHE A 296 12.15 -1.38 -13.51
CA PHE A 296 11.80 -2.47 -14.40
C PHE A 296 12.57 -2.28 -15.71
N GLU A 297 13.86 -2.64 -15.67
CA GLU A 297 14.83 -2.48 -16.76
C GLU A 297 15.56 -3.82 -16.96
N SER A 298 14.93 -4.82 -17.57
CA SER A 298 15.58 -6.07 -17.96
C SER A 298 15.09 -6.56 -19.32
N LYS A 299 15.95 -7.26 -20.08
CA LYS A 299 15.60 -7.77 -21.41
C LYS A 299 14.39 -8.72 -21.38
N GLU A 300 14.23 -9.46 -20.30
CA GLU A 300 13.11 -10.38 -20.06
C GLU A 300 11.76 -9.66 -19.99
N LEU A 301 11.75 -8.37 -19.67
CA LEU A 301 10.54 -7.56 -19.58
C LEU A 301 10.15 -6.93 -20.93
N ASN A 302 10.97 -7.06 -21.97
CA ASN A 302 10.67 -6.49 -23.29
C ASN A 302 9.47 -7.15 -24.00
N GLU A 303 8.94 -8.25 -23.46
CA GLU A 303 7.67 -8.82 -23.91
C GLU A 303 6.45 -7.95 -23.56
N PHE A 304 6.58 -7.07 -22.55
CA PHE A 304 5.51 -6.16 -22.15
C PHE A 304 5.52 -4.88 -23.01
N PRO A 305 4.35 -4.27 -23.28
CA PRO A 305 4.29 -3.00 -24.01
C PRO A 305 5.15 -1.92 -23.36
N HIS A 306 5.85 -1.14 -24.18
CA HIS A 306 6.73 -0.07 -23.67
C HIS A 306 5.99 0.93 -22.76
N SER A 307 4.74 1.25 -23.10
CA SER A 307 3.89 2.14 -22.29
C SER A 307 3.58 1.59 -20.89
N VAL A 308 3.44 0.27 -20.74
CA VAL A 308 3.27 -0.40 -19.44
C VAL A 308 4.55 -0.29 -18.62
N LEU A 309 5.71 -0.56 -19.22
CA LEU A 309 7.00 -0.44 -18.55
C LEU A 309 7.30 1.01 -18.14
N GLU A 310 7.07 1.96 -19.04
CA GLU A 310 7.21 3.39 -18.77
C GLU A 310 6.31 3.81 -17.60
N TYR A 311 5.05 3.40 -17.60
CA TYR A 311 4.12 3.70 -16.51
C TYR A 311 4.59 3.08 -15.19
N SER A 312 4.98 1.81 -15.21
CA SER A 312 5.43 1.05 -14.03
C SER A 312 6.69 1.66 -13.38
N ASN A 313 7.58 2.22 -14.20
CA ASN A 313 8.80 2.90 -13.74
C ASN A 313 8.55 4.31 -13.16
N ASN A 314 7.34 4.85 -13.26
CA ASN A 314 7.04 6.23 -12.84
C ASN A 314 5.89 6.35 -11.84
N ASN A 315 5.09 5.29 -11.67
CA ASN A 315 3.84 5.33 -10.92
C ASN A 315 3.72 4.12 -9.99
N ARG A 316 2.81 4.21 -9.02
CA ARG A 316 2.41 3.09 -8.17
C ARG A 316 0.99 2.66 -8.51
N VAL A 317 0.73 1.37 -8.50
CA VAL A 317 -0.61 0.79 -8.52
C VAL A 317 -0.83 0.00 -7.24
N ASN A 318 -2.03 0.08 -6.69
CA ASN A 318 -2.45 -0.68 -5.53
C ASN A 318 -3.74 -1.41 -5.84
N ILE A 319 -3.86 -2.66 -5.39
CA ILE A 319 -5.10 -3.42 -5.47
C ILE A 319 -5.51 -3.74 -4.04
N THR A 320 -6.64 -3.20 -3.60
CA THR A 320 -7.22 -3.51 -2.29
C THR A 320 -8.37 -4.47 -2.50
N ILE A 321 -8.28 -5.66 -1.91
CA ILE A 321 -9.21 -6.78 -2.05
C ILE A 321 -9.87 -7.04 -0.69
N ARG A 322 -11.19 -7.19 -0.68
CA ARG A 322 -12.00 -7.33 0.53
C ARG A 322 -13.15 -8.30 0.30
N GLN A 323 -13.82 -8.65 1.40
CA GLN A 323 -15.12 -9.31 1.40
C GLN A 323 -16.19 -8.29 1.82
N CYS A 324 -17.16 -8.07 0.94
CA CYS A 324 -18.29 -7.18 1.14
C CYS A 324 -19.46 -7.90 1.81
N GLU A 325 -19.76 -9.16 1.45
CA GLU A 325 -20.85 -9.98 2.01
C GLU A 325 -20.41 -11.23 2.77
#